data_AF-A0A6N9H3I4-F1
#
_entry.id   AF-A0A6N9H3I4-F1
#
_cell.length_a   1.000
_cell.length_b   1.000
_cell.length_c   1.000
_cell.angle_alpha   90.00
_cell.angle_beta   90.00
_cell.angle_gamma   90.00
#
_symmetry.space_group_name_H-M   'P 1'
#
loop_
_entity.id
_entity.type
_entity.pdbx_description
1 polymer ?
#
loop_
_entity_poly.entity_id
_entity_poly.type
_entity_poly.pdbx_seq_one_letter_code
_entity_poly.pdbx_strand_id
1 'polypeptide(L)'
;GEDAAQRRVPGHWEGDLIIGKNGTSCAATLVERMSGFTGLLALPSKHAEPTADAVIEFFNDLPEMMKASLAWDQGSEMAQHAKVSLATAMPVYFADPHSPWQRPSNENTNRLYREYLPKGTVIPDHQPYLTTIAEEINNRPRRRLGYLTPTEAFARLLAGERHVASTP
;
A
#
# COMPACT_ATOMS: atom_id res chain seq x y z
N GLY A 1 7.82 5.42 -16.44
CA GLY A 1 9.01 6.29 -16.62
C GLY A 1 10.07 5.90 -15.62
N GLU A 2 11.35 6.13 -15.95
CA GLU A 2 12.53 5.67 -15.19
C GLU A 2 12.56 6.08 -13.70
N ASP A 3 11.83 7.13 -13.31
CA ASP A 3 11.64 7.51 -11.90
C ASP A 3 10.90 6.48 -11.06
N ALA A 4 10.04 5.67 -11.67
CA ALA A 4 9.34 4.63 -10.95
C ALA A 4 10.30 3.54 -10.44
N ALA A 5 11.49 3.33 -11.02
CA ALA A 5 12.43 2.32 -10.52
C ALA A 5 13.21 2.77 -9.27
N GLN A 6 13.29 4.08 -9.04
CA GLN A 6 14.11 4.67 -8.00
C GLN A 6 13.15 5.29 -6.97
N ARG A 7 13.05 4.71 -5.77
CA ARG A 7 12.23 5.19 -4.64
C ARG A 7 12.68 6.61 -4.20
N ARG A 8 12.46 7.63 -5.03
CA ARG A 8 13.08 8.95 -4.94
C ARG A 8 12.06 10.07 -4.74
N VAL A 9 10.77 9.80 -4.96
CA VAL A 9 9.70 10.78 -4.83
C VAL A 9 8.63 10.24 -3.87
N PRO A 10 8.25 11.01 -2.83
CA PRO A 10 7.19 10.60 -1.90
C PRO A 10 5.83 10.50 -2.59
N GLY A 11 4.93 9.73 -1.99
CA GLY A 11 3.53 9.68 -2.42
C GLY A 11 3.27 8.79 -3.62
N HIS A 12 4.27 8.03 -4.07
CA HIS A 12 4.02 6.89 -4.94
C HIS A 12 3.69 5.67 -4.08
N TRP A 13 2.59 5.02 -4.39
CA TRP A 13 2.07 3.85 -3.69
C TRP A 13 2.03 2.63 -4.59
N GLU A 14 2.26 1.47 -4.00
CA GLU A 14 1.94 0.17 -4.59
C GLU A 14 0.73 -0.37 -3.85
N GLY A 15 -0.22 -0.96 -4.57
CA GLY A 15 -1.41 -1.57 -4.00
C GLY A 15 -1.62 -2.99 -4.50
N ASP A 16 -2.19 -3.84 -3.65
CA ASP A 16 -2.46 -5.25 -3.92
C ASP A 16 -3.70 -5.73 -3.18
N LEU A 17 -4.19 -6.91 -3.55
CA LEU A 17 -5.26 -7.59 -2.84
C LEU A 17 -4.75 -8.87 -2.18
N ILE A 18 -4.89 -8.97 -0.85
CA ILE A 18 -4.65 -10.22 -0.14
C ILE A 18 -5.96 -11.00 0.04
N ILE A 19 -5.93 -12.26 -0.37
CA ILE A 19 -7.08 -13.17 -0.29
C ILE A 19 -6.98 -14.06 0.95
N GLY A 20 -8.10 -14.20 1.66
CA GLY A 20 -8.28 -15.08 2.82
C GLY A 20 -8.91 -16.43 2.46
N LYS A 21 -9.58 -17.04 3.43
CA LYS A 21 -10.12 -18.40 3.36
C LYS A 21 -10.99 -18.60 2.12
N ASN A 22 -10.68 -19.63 1.34
CA ASN A 22 -11.45 -20.07 0.17
C ASN A 22 -11.79 -18.97 -0.87
N GLY A 23 -11.09 -17.84 -0.85
CA GLY A 23 -11.44 -16.70 -1.71
C GLY A 23 -12.66 -15.89 -1.27
N THR A 24 -13.18 -16.09 -0.05
CA THR A 24 -14.43 -15.48 0.43
C THR A 24 -14.22 -14.24 1.31
N SER A 25 -12.98 -13.94 1.70
CA SER A 25 -12.62 -12.74 2.44
C SER A 25 -11.35 -12.13 1.85
N CYS A 26 -11.17 -10.82 1.97
CA CYS A 26 -10.00 -10.14 1.42
C CYS A 26 -9.71 -8.84 2.17
N ALA A 27 -8.52 -8.29 1.93
CA ALA A 27 -8.16 -6.93 2.31
C ALA A 27 -7.29 -6.33 1.21
N ALA A 28 -7.40 -5.02 1.00
CA ALA A 28 -6.46 -4.28 0.16
C ALA A 28 -5.23 -3.91 0.99
N THR A 29 -4.05 -4.03 0.38
CA THR A 29 -2.78 -3.55 0.97
C THR A 29 -2.30 -2.37 0.15
N LEU A 30 -1.79 -1.34 0.84
CA LEU A 30 -1.26 -0.12 0.23
C LEU A 30 0.11 0.17 0.85
N VAL A 31 1.14 0.42 0.05
CA VAL A 31 2.50 0.65 0.54
C VAL A 31 3.11 1.87 -0.12
N GLU A 32 3.47 2.89 0.66
CA GLU A 32 4.21 4.06 0.19
C GLU A 32 5.67 3.65 -0.08
N ARG A 33 6.17 3.96 -1.28
CA ARG A 33 7.36 3.31 -1.82
C ARG A 33 8.65 3.77 -1.16
N MET A 34 8.73 4.99 -0.63
CA MET A 34 9.93 5.50 0.04
C MET A 34 10.04 5.02 1.49
N SER A 35 9.07 5.39 2.31
CA SER A 35 8.97 5.08 3.74
C SER A 35 8.62 3.62 4.01
N GLY A 36 7.91 2.95 3.09
CA GLY A 36 7.27 1.66 3.36
C GLY A 36 6.11 1.74 4.33
N PHE A 37 5.58 2.94 4.59
CA PHE A 37 4.37 3.10 5.36
C PHE A 37 3.24 2.37 4.67
N THR A 38 2.47 1.61 5.43
CA THR A 38 1.48 0.69 4.88
C THR A 38 0.10 0.88 5.47
N GLY A 39 -0.92 0.71 4.63
CA GLY A 39 -2.32 0.63 4.99
C GLY A 39 -2.86 -0.78 4.71
N LEU A 40 -3.74 -1.26 5.58
CA LEU A 40 -4.47 -2.51 5.41
C LEU A 40 -5.97 -2.23 5.51
N LEU A 41 -6.67 -2.38 4.40
CA LEU A 41 -8.07 -1.95 4.27
C LEU A 41 -8.99 -3.16 4.31
N ALA A 42 -9.96 -3.11 5.21
CA ALA A 42 -11.03 -4.09 5.30
C ALA A 42 -11.93 -3.97 4.06
N LEU A 43 -12.31 -5.10 3.49
CA LEU A 43 -13.16 -5.15 2.32
C LEU A 43 -14.29 -6.15 2.54
N PRO A 44 -15.56 -5.77 2.30
CA PRO A 44 -16.68 -6.70 2.37
C PRO A 44 -16.64 -7.74 1.24
N SER A 45 -15.95 -7.44 0.13
CA SER A 45 -15.69 -8.37 -0.97
C SER A 45 -14.54 -7.89 -1.86
N LYS A 46 -14.04 -8.77 -2.72
CA LYS A 46 -12.98 -8.46 -3.71
C LYS A 46 -13.49 -7.72 -4.96
N HIS A 47 -14.72 -7.21 -4.93
CA HIS A 47 -15.32 -6.56 -6.09
C HIS A 47 -14.78 -5.14 -6.28
N ALA A 48 -14.87 -4.64 -7.51
CA ALA A 48 -14.21 -3.40 -7.88
C ALA A 48 -14.72 -2.16 -7.15
N GLU A 49 -16.03 -2.12 -6.84
CA GLU A 49 -16.63 -0.97 -6.16
C GLU A 49 -16.21 -0.88 -4.69
N PRO A 50 -16.34 -1.93 -3.84
CA PRO A 50 -15.81 -1.89 -2.48
C PRO A 50 -14.32 -1.59 -2.39
N THR A 51 -13.52 -2.16 -3.30
CA THR A 51 -12.07 -1.88 -3.36
C THR A 51 -11.81 -0.40 -3.67
N ALA A 52 -12.51 0.17 -4.66
CA ALA A 52 -12.34 1.58 -5.01
C ALA A 52 -12.76 2.50 -3.86
N ASP A 53 -13.89 2.23 -3.20
CA ASP A 53 -14.39 3.06 -2.09
C ASP A 53 -13.42 3.09 -0.92
N ALA A 54 -12.92 1.93 -0.48
CA ALA A 54 -11.94 1.85 0.60
C ALA A 54 -10.62 2.55 0.25
N VAL A 55 -10.15 2.40 -0.99
CA VAL A 55 -8.93 3.07 -1.48
C VAL A 55 -9.14 4.59 -1.50
N ILE A 56 -10.28 5.09 -1.97
CA ILE A 56 -10.61 6.51 -2.00
C ILE A 56 -10.63 7.09 -0.58
N GLU A 57 -11.30 6.42 0.36
CA GLU A 57 -11.35 6.82 1.77
C GLU A 57 -9.94 6.97 2.35
N PHE A 58 -9.10 5.93 2.20
CA PHE A 58 -7.72 5.96 2.67
C PHE A 58 -6.91 7.14 2.12
N PHE A 59 -6.99 7.40 0.81
CA PHE A 59 -6.21 8.46 0.19
C PHE A 59 -6.78 9.86 0.47
N ASN A 60 -8.09 10.01 0.70
CA ASN A 60 -8.67 11.31 1.02
C ASN A 60 -8.19 11.87 2.37
N ASP A 61 -7.82 11.01 3.31
CA ASP A 61 -7.24 11.39 4.59
C ASP A 61 -5.75 11.78 4.50
N LEU A 62 -5.10 11.54 3.35
CA LEU A 62 -3.70 11.85 3.15
C LEU A 62 -3.49 13.27 2.58
N PRO A 63 -2.42 13.98 3.02
CA PRO A 63 -1.99 15.23 2.41
C PRO A 63 -1.71 15.07 0.91
N GLU A 64 -1.97 16.13 0.14
CA GLU A 64 -1.78 16.13 -1.32
C GLU A 64 -0.38 15.68 -1.76
N MET A 65 0.65 16.10 -1.03
CA MET A 65 2.04 15.69 -1.31
C MET A 65 2.28 14.17 -1.24
N MET A 66 1.39 13.41 -0.59
CA MET A 66 1.47 11.95 -0.49
C MET A 66 0.59 11.23 -1.51
N LYS A 67 0.03 11.93 -2.51
CA LYS A 67 -0.88 11.38 -3.52
C LYS A 67 -0.33 11.49 -4.95
N ALA A 68 0.91 11.07 -5.16
CA ALA A 68 1.56 11.19 -6.48
C ALA A 68 1.08 10.13 -7.48
N SER A 69 0.97 8.85 -7.09
CA SER A 69 0.36 7.80 -7.92
C SER A 69 0.06 6.53 -7.15
N LEU A 70 -0.85 5.70 -7.67
CA LEU A 70 -1.06 4.32 -7.21
C LEU A 70 -0.75 3.33 -8.33
N ALA A 71 0.14 2.37 -8.08
CA ALA A 71 0.39 1.24 -8.97
C ALA A 71 -0.31 -0.02 -8.46
N TRP A 72 -1.14 -0.65 -9.31
CA TRP A 72 -1.85 -1.90 -9.01
C TRP A 72 -1.51 -2.99 -10.04
N ASP A 73 -1.85 -4.25 -9.79
CA ASP A 73 -1.87 -5.25 -10.87
C ASP A 73 -3.12 -5.12 -11.74
N GLN A 74 -3.17 -5.89 -12.82
CA GLN A 74 -4.32 -5.93 -13.73
C GLN A 74 -5.50 -6.75 -13.19
N GLY A 75 -5.60 -6.88 -11.86
CA GLY A 75 -6.71 -7.53 -11.19
C GLY A 75 -8.05 -6.84 -11.44
N SER A 76 -9.11 -7.63 -11.59
CA SER A 76 -10.47 -7.13 -11.84
C SER A 76 -11.03 -6.27 -10.70
N GLU A 77 -10.48 -6.40 -9.49
CA GLU A 77 -10.83 -5.58 -8.34
C GLU A 77 -10.45 -4.10 -8.52
N MET A 78 -9.62 -3.77 -9.51
CA MET A 78 -9.26 -2.39 -9.84
C MET A 78 -9.92 -1.92 -11.16
N ALA A 79 -11.01 -2.57 -11.58
CA ALA A 79 -11.78 -2.15 -12.75
C ALA A 79 -12.36 -0.72 -12.63
N GLN A 80 -12.58 -0.24 -11.40
CA GLN A 80 -13.07 1.12 -11.11
C GLN A 80 -11.95 2.14 -10.86
N HIS A 81 -10.72 1.90 -11.35
CA HIS A 81 -9.57 2.80 -11.18
C HIS A 81 -9.83 4.26 -11.60
N ALA A 82 -10.65 4.50 -12.62
CA ALA A 82 -11.01 5.86 -13.04
C ALA A 82 -11.76 6.63 -11.94
N LYS A 83 -12.61 5.94 -11.15
CA LYS A 83 -13.28 6.49 -9.97
C LYS A 83 -12.25 6.90 -8.91
N VAL A 84 -11.27 6.03 -8.65
CA VAL A 84 -10.17 6.30 -7.71
C VAL A 84 -9.39 7.52 -8.15
N SER A 85 -8.97 7.60 -9.42
CA SER A 85 -8.20 8.73 -9.92
C SER A 85 -8.96 10.04 -9.86
N LEU A 86 -10.25 10.04 -10.21
CA LEU A 86 -11.08 11.26 -10.16
C LEU A 86 -11.25 11.76 -8.72
N ALA A 87 -11.57 10.86 -7.78
CA ALA A 87 -11.89 11.25 -6.41
C ALA A 87 -10.65 11.68 -5.61
N THR A 88 -9.49 11.12 -5.90
CA THR A 88 -8.24 11.36 -5.14
C THR A 88 -7.29 12.35 -5.82
N ALA A 89 -7.59 12.76 -7.06
CA ALA A 89 -6.69 13.49 -7.95
C ALA A 89 -5.34 12.77 -8.20
N MET A 90 -5.30 11.45 -8.03
CA MET A 90 -4.08 10.63 -8.12
C MET A 90 -4.16 9.66 -9.31
N PRO A 91 -3.18 9.65 -10.23
CA PRO A 91 -3.18 8.70 -11.34
C PRO A 91 -3.00 7.25 -10.83
N VAL A 92 -3.80 6.34 -11.37
CA VAL A 92 -3.66 4.90 -11.17
C VAL A 92 -2.98 4.27 -12.38
N TYR A 93 -1.92 3.51 -12.15
CA TYR A 93 -1.17 2.78 -13.17
C TYR A 93 -1.26 1.28 -12.93
N PHE A 94 -1.19 0.51 -14.00
CA PHE A 94 -1.19 -0.94 -13.94
C PHE A 94 0.19 -1.50 -14.26
N ALA A 95 0.66 -2.41 -13.41
CA ALA A 95 1.86 -3.19 -13.69
C ALA A 95 1.61 -4.11 -14.89
N ASP A 96 2.64 -4.30 -15.71
CA ASP A 96 2.61 -5.20 -16.86
C ASP A 96 2.46 -6.66 -16.38
N PRO A 97 1.74 -7.51 -17.14
CA PRO A 97 1.67 -8.93 -16.84
C PRO A 97 3.08 -9.53 -16.69
N HIS A 98 3.24 -10.43 -15.72
CA HIS A 98 4.51 -11.10 -15.43
C HIS A 98 5.67 -10.16 -15.04
N SER A 99 5.37 -8.95 -14.58
CA SER A 99 6.38 -7.96 -14.16
C SER A 99 6.36 -7.65 -12.65
N PRO A 100 6.57 -8.66 -11.76
CA PRO A 100 6.50 -8.45 -10.31
C PRO A 100 7.53 -7.44 -9.79
N TRP A 101 8.63 -7.21 -10.52
CA TRP A 101 9.64 -6.22 -10.19
C TRP A 101 9.15 -4.77 -10.26
N GLN A 102 7.98 -4.51 -10.87
CA GLN A 102 7.35 -3.19 -10.88
C GLN A 102 6.61 -2.87 -9.57
N ARG A 103 6.31 -3.89 -8.74
CA ARG A 103 5.70 -3.75 -7.40
C ARG A 103 6.51 -4.49 -6.31
N PRO A 104 7.81 -4.21 -6.17
CA PRO A 104 8.68 -4.99 -5.29
C PRO A 104 8.41 -4.76 -3.80
N SER A 105 7.68 -3.68 -3.44
CA SER A 105 7.40 -3.32 -2.05
C SER A 105 6.21 -4.13 -1.51
N ASN A 106 5.21 -4.40 -2.35
CA ASN A 106 4.03 -5.20 -1.97
C ASN A 106 4.38 -6.61 -1.54
N GLU A 107 5.28 -7.31 -2.24
CA GLU A 107 5.63 -8.69 -1.87
C GLU A 107 6.20 -8.77 -0.45
N ASN A 108 7.13 -7.87 -0.11
CA ASN A 108 7.72 -7.83 1.22
C ASN A 108 6.69 -7.47 2.30
N THR A 109 5.84 -6.47 2.05
CA THR A 109 4.83 -6.06 3.04
C THR A 109 3.73 -7.10 3.21
N ASN A 110 3.28 -7.72 2.12
CA ASN A 110 2.29 -8.79 2.17
C ASN A 110 2.81 -9.99 2.98
N ARG A 111 4.10 -10.33 2.91
CA ARG A 111 4.69 -11.36 3.77
C ARG A 111 4.53 -11.04 5.25
N LEU A 112 4.73 -9.77 5.65
CA LEU A 112 4.54 -9.33 7.04
C LEU A 112 3.07 -9.41 7.46
N TYR A 113 2.14 -8.99 6.59
CA TYR A 113 0.71 -9.16 6.86
C TYR A 113 0.32 -10.63 7.05
N ARG A 114 0.99 -11.56 6.34
CA ARG A 114 0.74 -13.01 6.50
C ARG A 114 1.24 -13.60 7.81
N GLU A 115 2.06 -12.89 8.59
CA GLU A 115 2.37 -13.27 9.97
C GLU A 115 1.13 -13.16 10.88
N TYR A 116 0.24 -12.20 10.59
CA TYR A 116 -1.01 -11.95 11.32
C TYR A 116 -2.23 -12.59 10.67
N LEU A 117 -2.24 -12.64 9.33
CA LEU A 117 -3.34 -13.13 8.51
C LEU A 117 -2.87 -14.31 7.65
N PRO A 118 -2.58 -15.49 8.23
CA PRO A 118 -2.05 -16.62 7.49
C PRO A 118 -2.88 -16.97 6.24
N LYS A 119 -2.23 -17.48 5.20
CA LYS A 119 -2.94 -17.89 3.98
C LYS A 119 -4.01 -18.94 4.32
N GLY A 120 -5.19 -18.80 3.73
CA GLY A 120 -6.31 -19.72 3.94
C GLY A 120 -7.12 -19.49 5.22
N THR A 121 -6.78 -18.49 6.05
CA THR A 121 -7.62 -18.07 7.18
C THR A 121 -8.56 -16.92 6.78
N VAL A 122 -9.63 -16.75 7.54
CA VAL A 122 -10.56 -15.64 7.32
C VAL A 122 -9.84 -14.33 7.61
N ILE A 123 -9.91 -13.39 6.68
CA ILE A 123 -9.54 -12.00 6.93
C ILE A 123 -10.82 -11.30 7.39
N PRO A 124 -10.86 -10.76 8.62
CA PRO A 124 -12.08 -10.13 9.12
C PRO A 124 -12.33 -8.80 8.40
N ASP A 125 -13.59 -8.55 8.04
CA ASP A 125 -14.05 -7.23 7.63
C ASP A 125 -14.22 -6.34 8.87
N HIS A 126 -13.08 -5.98 9.47
CA HIS A 126 -13.02 -5.23 10.73
C HIS A 126 -11.83 -4.28 10.69
N GLN A 127 -12.08 -3.06 10.18
CA GLN A 127 -11.05 -2.06 9.96
C GLN A 127 -10.18 -1.78 11.20
N PRO A 128 -10.70 -1.63 12.43
CA PRO A 128 -9.84 -1.35 13.58
C PRO A 128 -8.78 -2.43 13.84
N TYR A 129 -9.10 -3.70 13.59
CA TYR A 129 -8.14 -4.79 13.77
C TYR A 129 -7.06 -4.77 12.68
N LEU A 130 -7.45 -4.49 11.44
CA LEU A 130 -6.50 -4.39 10.33
C LEU A 130 -5.61 -3.15 10.46
N THR A 131 -6.14 -2.05 10.98
CA THR A 131 -5.38 -0.85 11.35
C THR A 131 -4.34 -1.17 12.42
N THR A 132 -4.70 -1.88 13.49
CA THR A 132 -3.72 -2.31 14.52
C THR A 132 -2.57 -3.12 13.91
N ILE A 133 -2.86 -4.06 13.00
CA ILE A 133 -1.80 -4.83 12.32
C ILE A 133 -0.89 -3.91 11.50
N ALA A 134 -1.47 -2.97 10.74
CA ALA A 134 -0.70 -2.02 9.94
C ALA A 134 0.16 -1.09 10.81
N GLU A 135 -0.37 -0.59 11.92
CA GLU A 135 0.36 0.22 12.91
C GLU A 135 1.54 -0.54 13.52
N GLU A 136 1.35 -1.81 13.92
CA GLU A 136 2.44 -2.64 14.41
C GLU A 136 3.54 -2.81 13.36
N ILE A 137 3.17 -3.05 12.09
CA ILE A 137 4.12 -3.16 10.98
C ILE A 137 4.85 -1.84 10.69
N ASN A 138 4.12 -0.72 10.79
CA ASN A 138 4.61 0.64 10.57
C ASN A 138 5.56 1.11 11.69
N ASN A 139 5.49 0.50 12.87
CA ASN A 139 6.36 0.79 14.01
C ASN A 139 7.53 -0.20 14.16
N ARG A 140 7.77 -1.07 13.17
CA ARG A 140 8.95 -1.97 13.14
C ARG A 140 10.15 -1.28 12.46
N PRO A 141 11.31 -1.14 13.13
CA PRO A 141 12.54 -0.60 12.54
C PRO A 141 12.96 -1.34 11.27
N ARG A 142 13.39 -0.60 10.24
CA ARG A 142 13.87 -1.18 8.97
C ARG A 142 15.32 -0.80 8.73
N ARG A 143 16.18 -1.80 8.55
CA ARG A 143 17.60 -1.59 8.21
C ARG A 143 17.76 -0.71 6.96
N ARG A 144 16.90 -0.87 5.95
CA ARG A 144 16.92 -0.06 4.70
C ARG A 144 16.62 1.43 4.91
N LEU A 145 16.06 1.80 6.06
CA LEU A 145 15.73 3.18 6.45
C LEU A 145 16.70 3.71 7.52
N GLY A 146 17.89 3.12 7.65
CA GLY A 146 18.81 3.48 8.74
C GLY A 146 18.24 3.18 10.13
N TYR A 147 17.46 2.10 10.25
CA TYR A 147 16.75 1.68 11.47
C TYR A 147 15.59 2.60 11.91
N LEU A 148 15.16 3.55 11.07
CA LEU A 148 13.87 4.19 11.26
C LEU A 148 12.73 3.21 11.03
N THR A 149 11.61 3.47 11.70
CA THR A 149 10.32 2.85 11.43
C THR A 149 9.67 3.49 10.19
N PRO A 150 8.80 2.77 9.45
CA PRO A 150 7.99 3.37 8.40
C PRO A 150 7.22 4.62 8.85
N THR A 151 6.66 4.63 10.07
CA THR A 151 5.99 5.80 10.65
C THR A 151 6.93 7.01 10.73
N GLU A 152 8.13 6.84 11.29
CA GLU A 152 9.11 7.94 11.41
C GLU A 152 9.59 8.41 10.03
N ALA A 153 9.85 7.47 9.11
CA ALA A 153 10.27 7.82 7.76
C ALA A 153 9.17 8.59 7.02
N PHE A 154 7.91 8.17 7.13
CA PHE A 154 6.76 8.86 6.54
C PHE A 154 6.59 10.27 7.12
N ALA A 155 6.70 10.42 8.44
CA ALA A 155 6.63 11.72 9.10
C ALA A 155 7.73 12.69 8.62
N ARG A 156 8.96 12.20 8.40
CA ARG A 156 10.05 13.01 7.82
C ARG A 156 9.75 13.46 6.40
N LEU A 157 9.14 12.60 5.57
CA LEU A 157 8.72 12.97 4.22
C LEU A 157 7.66 14.08 4.26
N LEU A 158 6.69 14.00 5.18
CA LEU A 158 5.69 15.06 5.41
C LEU A 158 6.31 16.38 5.84
N ALA A 159 7.39 16.33 6.63
CA ALA A 159 8.16 17.52 7.04
C ALA A 159 9.06 18.09 5.91
N GLY A 160 9.12 17.45 4.74
CA GLY A 160 9.97 17.86 3.62
C GLY A 160 11.45 17.48 3.78
N GLU A 161 11.79 16.61 4.75
CA GLU A 161 13.15 16.15 4.97
C GLU A 161 13.51 15.05 3.94
N ARG A 162 14.61 15.26 3.20
CA ARG A 162 15.12 14.23 2.29
C ARG A 162 15.81 13.12 3.07
N HIS A 163 15.45 11.87 2.78
CA HIS A 163 16.08 10.69 3.36
C HIS A 163 17.58 10.65 2.98
N VAL A 164 18.46 10.78 3.96
CA VAL A 164 19.90 10.53 3.76
C VAL A 164 20.08 9.02 3.78
N ALA A 165 20.18 8.39 2.60
CA ALA A 165 20.50 6.97 2.53
C ALA A 165 21.84 6.72 3.22
N SER A 166 21.87 5.81 4.20
CA SER A 166 23.12 5.34 4.78
C SER A 166 23.89 4.55 3.72
N THR A 167 25.00 5.09 3.26
CA THR A 167 26.00 4.38 2.44
C THR A 167 26.54 3.18 3.24
N PRO A 168 26.73 2.00 2.62
CA PRO A 168 27.33 0.84 3.29
C PRO A 168 28.76 1.08 3.76
#